data_AF-A0A2T4GG10-F1
#
_entry.id   AF-A0A2T4GG10-F1
#
_cell.length_a   1.000
_cell.length_b   1.000
_cell.length_c   1.000
_cell.angle_alpha   90.00
_cell.angle_beta   90.00
_cell.angle_gamma   90.00
#
_symmetry.space_group_name_H-M   'P 1'
#
loop_
_entity.id
_entity.type
_entity.pdbx_description
1 polymer ?
#
loop_
_entity_poly.entity_id
_entity_poly.type
_entity_poly.pdbx_seq_one_letter_code
_entity_poly.pdbx_strand_id
1 'polypeptide(L)'
;MANCHSSHSIGGSDQDNGLSTAEIRSTHQLRRLLQDLEGLPVKPPSIYLHASDVGQDQLINLQFLVPPKNTLYVVHMRCLSTTVLSTVSDNGRSLRLILESKAIPKVGFDIRDMSRLLFSQLNVSLGNIYDLQLMELASRDDGQSKKFLAGLSKCIDQDIPDSNIVKRRWLQSDDSTDMYLFNSRDHVPRQSLRRVELFPALWTVYRHKLGVPSELVWLRFARAESQERVQDSKKGLRTQDRQHLGPECWWDREQREAAIDDWNDELLMEIRVGHWKLNDDAEWVPTHKEKNGSIDQF
;
A
#
# COMPACT_ATOMS: atom_id res chain seq x y z
N MET A 1 -11.26 -30.77 -11.95
CA MET A 1 -12.18 -30.15 -10.97
C MET A 1 -11.69 -30.57 -9.58
N ALA A 2 -10.95 -29.70 -8.89
CA ALA A 2 -10.48 -29.98 -7.54
C ALA A 2 -11.44 -29.31 -6.55
N ASN A 3 -12.11 -30.11 -5.73
CA ASN A 3 -13.06 -29.66 -4.72
C ASN A 3 -12.34 -28.80 -3.66
N CYS A 4 -12.79 -27.56 -3.50
CA CYS A 4 -12.41 -26.74 -2.35
C CYS A 4 -13.11 -27.30 -1.11
N HIS A 5 -12.37 -27.96 -0.24
CA HIS A 5 -12.89 -28.42 1.04
C HIS A 5 -13.10 -27.24 2.00
N SER A 6 -14.27 -27.24 2.63
CA SER A 6 -14.65 -26.37 3.74
C SER A 6 -13.83 -26.75 4.97
N SER A 7 -12.89 -25.90 5.36
CA SER A 7 -12.31 -25.97 6.71
C SER A 7 -13.27 -25.30 7.69
N HIS A 8 -13.69 -26.07 8.69
CA HIS A 8 -14.59 -25.66 9.76
C HIS A 8 -14.08 -24.41 10.50
N SER A 9 -14.96 -23.42 10.65
CA SER A 9 -14.83 -22.34 11.63
C SER A 9 -14.90 -22.93 13.04
N ILE A 10 -13.78 -22.91 13.75
CA ILE A 10 -13.78 -23.02 15.21
C ILE A 10 -13.98 -21.60 15.73
N GLY A 11 -15.18 -21.35 16.25
CA GLY A 11 -15.48 -20.11 16.96
C GLY A 11 -14.74 -20.09 18.29
N GLY A 12 -13.70 -19.27 18.38
CA GLY A 12 -13.13 -18.77 19.63
C GLY A 12 -13.58 -17.33 19.82
N SER A 13 -14.33 -17.08 20.89
CA SER A 13 -14.74 -15.74 21.31
C SER A 13 -13.57 -15.05 21.98
N ASP A 14 -12.77 -14.31 21.21
CA ASP A 14 -11.85 -13.32 21.75
C ASP A 14 -12.35 -11.93 21.37
N GLN A 15 -12.11 -10.96 22.26
CA GLN A 15 -12.59 -9.58 22.12
C GLN A 15 -11.98 -8.93 20.88
N ASP A 16 -12.66 -9.15 19.76
CA ASP A 16 -12.32 -8.67 18.45
C ASP A 16 -12.52 -7.15 18.43
N ASN A 17 -11.64 -6.43 17.76
CA ASN A 17 -11.60 -4.96 17.70
C ASN A 17 -12.79 -4.37 16.89
N GLY A 18 -13.87 -5.14 16.75
CA GLY A 18 -15.00 -4.89 15.85
C GLY A 18 -14.67 -5.02 14.36
N LEU A 19 -13.43 -5.37 13.99
CA LEU A 19 -13.00 -5.45 12.58
C LEU A 19 -13.65 -6.66 11.90
N SER A 20 -14.54 -6.41 10.95
CA SER A 20 -15.17 -7.48 10.19
C SER A 20 -14.19 -8.11 9.21
N THR A 21 -14.19 -9.43 9.06
CA THR A 21 -13.41 -10.13 8.02
C THR A 21 -14.35 -10.72 6.98
N ALA A 22 -14.15 -10.37 5.71
CA ALA A 22 -14.97 -10.83 4.59
C ALA A 22 -14.14 -11.69 3.62
N GLU A 23 -14.47 -12.98 3.58
CA GLU A 23 -13.82 -13.97 2.72
C GLU A 23 -14.43 -13.98 1.32
N ILE A 24 -13.63 -13.64 0.31
CA ILE A 24 -14.09 -13.52 -1.09
C ILE A 24 -13.62 -14.76 -1.86
N ARG A 25 -14.55 -15.70 -2.08
CA ARG A 25 -14.31 -16.98 -2.76
C ARG A 25 -15.18 -17.20 -4.00
N SER A 26 -16.09 -16.27 -4.29
CA SER A 26 -17.01 -16.33 -5.43
C SER A 26 -17.12 -14.99 -6.16
N THR A 27 -17.55 -15.04 -7.42
CA THR A 27 -17.76 -13.83 -8.26
C THR A 27 -18.80 -12.90 -7.67
N HIS A 28 -19.86 -13.43 -7.05
CA HIS A 28 -20.88 -12.62 -6.38
C HIS A 28 -20.31 -11.86 -5.17
N GLN A 29 -19.48 -12.51 -4.34
CA GLN A 29 -18.78 -11.82 -3.26
C GLN A 29 -17.77 -10.79 -3.79
N LEU A 30 -17.09 -11.10 -4.89
CA LEU A 30 -16.19 -10.15 -5.54
C LEU A 30 -16.94 -8.91 -6.05
N ARG A 31 -18.13 -9.05 -6.63
CA ARG A 31 -18.97 -7.90 -7.01
C ARG A 31 -19.33 -7.02 -5.82
N ARG A 32 -19.67 -7.62 -4.67
CA ARG A 32 -19.94 -6.87 -3.43
C ARG A 32 -18.71 -6.10 -2.95
N LEU A 33 -17.53 -6.74 -2.96
CA LEU A 33 -16.28 -6.04 -2.67
C LEU A 33 -16.09 -4.84 -3.62
N LEU A 34 -16.30 -5.02 -4.93
CA LEU A 34 -16.13 -3.93 -5.90
C LEU A 34 -17.09 -2.77 -5.62
N GLN A 35 -18.35 -3.05 -5.27
CA GLN A 35 -19.32 -2.04 -4.83
C GLN A 35 -18.86 -1.33 -3.54
N ASP A 36 -18.30 -2.06 -2.58
CA ASP A 36 -17.79 -1.48 -1.33
C ASP A 36 -16.58 -0.58 -1.53
N LEU A 37 -15.78 -0.82 -2.57
CA LEU A 37 -14.63 0.00 -2.93
C LEU A 37 -15.01 1.26 -3.73
N GLU A 38 -16.26 1.39 -4.17
CA GLU A 38 -16.71 2.55 -4.94
C GLU A 38 -16.94 3.78 -4.07
N GLY A 39 -16.53 4.94 -4.58
CA GLY A 39 -16.80 6.23 -3.93
C GLY A 39 -16.10 6.44 -2.59
N LEU A 40 -15.15 5.58 -2.22
CA LEU A 40 -14.41 5.72 -0.97
C LEU A 40 -13.59 7.03 -0.95
N PRO A 41 -13.43 7.66 0.25
CA PRO A 41 -12.56 8.80 0.40
C PRO A 41 -11.13 8.50 -0.07
N VAL A 42 -10.51 9.47 -0.76
CA VAL A 42 -9.11 9.34 -1.22
C VAL A 42 -8.13 10.03 -0.28
N LYS A 43 -8.60 10.88 0.65
CA LYS A 43 -7.76 11.54 1.66
C LYS A 43 -8.44 11.44 3.05
N PRO A 44 -7.83 10.71 4.01
CA PRO A 44 -6.69 9.80 3.84
C PRO A 44 -7.04 8.61 2.92
N PRO A 45 -6.05 7.82 2.45
CA PRO A 45 -6.30 6.64 1.64
C PRO A 45 -7.21 5.63 2.35
N SER A 46 -8.18 5.11 1.61
CA SER A 46 -9.15 4.13 2.12
C SER A 46 -8.77 2.68 1.83
N ILE A 47 -7.70 2.43 1.07
CA ILE A 47 -7.31 1.08 0.64
C ILE A 47 -5.89 0.79 1.11
N TYR A 48 -5.76 -0.14 2.04
CA TYR A 48 -4.50 -0.73 2.44
C TYR A 48 -4.45 -2.16 1.91
N LEU A 49 -3.36 -2.52 1.22
CA LEU A 49 -3.28 -3.82 0.56
C LEU A 49 -2.02 -4.61 0.89
N HIS A 50 -2.18 -5.92 0.86
CA HIS A 50 -1.10 -6.89 0.94
C HIS A 50 -1.41 -8.09 0.04
N ALA A 51 -0.40 -8.57 -0.69
CA ALA A 51 -0.46 -9.81 -1.43
C ALA A 51 0.33 -10.89 -0.70
N SER A 52 -0.28 -12.06 -0.51
CA SER A 52 0.37 -13.22 0.07
C SER A 52 0.65 -14.29 -0.99
N ASP A 53 1.83 -14.88 -0.92
CA ASP A 53 2.29 -15.97 -1.77
C ASP A 53 2.57 -17.27 -0.99
N VAL A 54 2.50 -18.42 -1.66
CA VAL A 54 3.22 -19.66 -1.27
C VAL A 54 4.45 -19.73 -2.16
N GLY A 55 5.53 -20.32 -1.63
CA GLY A 55 6.76 -20.62 -2.37
C GLY A 55 6.50 -21.04 -3.82
N GLN A 56 7.35 -20.52 -4.72
CA GLN A 56 7.18 -20.45 -6.19
C GLN A 56 6.43 -19.23 -6.73
N ASP A 57 6.37 -18.12 -5.97
CA ASP A 57 5.83 -16.85 -6.46
C ASP A 57 4.39 -16.95 -6.96
N GLN A 58 3.55 -17.79 -6.33
CA GLN A 58 2.14 -17.90 -6.68
C GLN A 58 1.28 -17.03 -5.77
N LEU A 59 0.51 -16.13 -6.37
CA LEU A 59 -0.42 -15.25 -5.66
C LEU A 59 -1.62 -16.07 -5.16
N ILE A 60 -1.82 -16.08 -3.84
CA ILE A 60 -2.89 -16.87 -3.22
C ILE A 60 -3.97 -16.00 -2.63
N ASN A 61 -3.57 -14.95 -1.91
CA ASN A 61 -4.51 -14.02 -1.30
C ASN A 61 -4.16 -12.58 -1.66
N LEU A 62 -5.19 -11.79 -1.94
CA LEU A 62 -5.12 -10.34 -1.88
C LEU A 62 -5.95 -9.86 -0.71
N GLN A 63 -5.32 -9.17 0.23
CA GLN A 63 -5.96 -8.59 1.39
C GLN A 63 -6.20 -7.10 1.15
N PHE A 64 -7.41 -6.63 1.46
CA PHE A 64 -7.79 -5.22 1.43
C PHE A 64 -8.33 -4.86 2.81
N LEU A 65 -7.60 -4.06 3.56
CA LEU A 65 -8.19 -3.39 4.71
C LEU A 65 -8.80 -2.07 4.23
N VAL A 66 -10.09 -1.92 4.53
CA VAL A 66 -10.88 -0.75 4.15
C VAL A 66 -11.42 -0.09 5.42
N PRO A 67 -10.67 0.85 6.04
CA PRO A 67 -11.05 1.46 7.31
C PRO A 67 -12.43 2.12 7.33
N PRO A 68 -12.88 2.85 6.28
CA PRO A 68 -14.24 3.41 6.27
C PRO A 68 -15.37 2.37 6.35
N LYS A 69 -15.08 1.12 6.00
CA LYS A 69 -16.00 -0.01 6.08
C LYS A 69 -15.76 -0.89 7.31
N ASN A 70 -14.72 -0.58 8.10
CA ASN A 70 -14.22 -1.41 9.19
C ASN A 70 -14.13 -2.91 8.81
N THR A 71 -13.65 -3.19 7.59
CA THR A 71 -13.63 -4.53 7.02
C THR A 71 -12.27 -4.87 6.42
N LEU A 72 -11.76 -6.05 6.75
CA LEU A 72 -10.67 -6.74 6.06
C LEU A 72 -11.28 -7.72 5.06
N TYR A 73 -11.11 -7.45 3.76
CA TYR A 73 -11.49 -8.38 2.71
C TYR A 73 -10.30 -9.25 2.34
N VAL A 74 -10.51 -10.56 2.23
CA VAL A 74 -9.49 -11.52 1.84
C VAL A 74 -9.96 -12.24 0.58
N VAL A 75 -9.30 -11.94 -0.54
CA VAL A 75 -9.63 -12.47 -1.87
C VAL A 75 -8.81 -13.72 -2.13
N HIS A 76 -9.49 -14.88 -2.15
CA HIS A 76 -8.87 -16.17 -2.41
C HIS A 76 -8.72 -16.39 -3.91
N MET A 77 -7.52 -16.14 -4.42
CA MET A 77 -7.23 -16.16 -5.86
C MET A 77 -7.48 -17.55 -6.48
N ARG A 78 -7.19 -18.63 -5.73
CA ARG A 78 -7.43 -20.01 -6.20
C ARG A 78 -8.91 -20.32 -6.44
N CYS A 79 -9.82 -19.70 -5.69
CA CYS A 79 -11.26 -19.93 -5.84
C CYS A 79 -11.85 -19.18 -7.03
N LEU A 80 -11.25 -18.05 -7.41
CA LEU A 80 -11.77 -17.15 -8.44
C LEU A 80 -11.11 -17.36 -9.80
N SER A 81 -9.94 -18.02 -9.87
CA SER A 81 -9.24 -18.32 -11.12
C SER A 81 -9.11 -17.07 -12.03
N THR A 82 -9.29 -17.21 -13.34
CA THR A 82 -9.22 -16.11 -14.32
C THR A 82 -10.37 -15.10 -14.23
N THR A 83 -11.43 -15.39 -13.47
CA THR A 83 -12.63 -14.54 -13.40
C THR A 83 -12.47 -13.29 -12.51
N VAL A 84 -11.39 -13.22 -11.71
CA VAL A 84 -11.11 -12.07 -10.84
C VAL A 84 -11.08 -10.76 -11.62
N LEU A 85 -10.46 -10.77 -12.81
CA LEU A 85 -10.23 -9.56 -13.58
C LEU A 85 -11.39 -9.19 -14.51
N SER A 86 -12.17 -10.17 -14.95
CA SER A 86 -13.34 -9.96 -15.81
C SER A 86 -14.61 -9.64 -15.04
N THR A 87 -14.65 -9.92 -13.74
CA THR A 87 -15.79 -9.55 -12.88
C THR A 87 -15.83 -8.03 -12.71
N VAL A 88 -16.99 -7.46 -13.00
CA VAL A 88 -17.29 -6.03 -12.84
C VAL A 88 -18.42 -5.82 -11.84
N SER A 89 -18.40 -4.67 -11.16
CA SER A 89 -19.54 -4.13 -10.42
C SER A 89 -20.66 -3.71 -11.38
N ASP A 90 -21.81 -3.32 -10.82
CA ASP A 90 -22.96 -2.83 -11.60
C ASP A 90 -22.61 -1.57 -12.42
N ASN A 91 -21.61 -0.81 -11.96
CA ASN A 91 -21.10 0.39 -12.64
C ASN A 91 -19.94 0.06 -13.61
N GLY A 92 -19.70 -1.22 -13.92
CA GLY A 92 -18.67 -1.64 -14.86
C GLY A 92 -17.24 -1.58 -14.33
N ARG A 93 -17.04 -1.34 -13.02
CA ARG A 93 -15.69 -1.29 -12.42
C ARG A 93 -15.19 -2.68 -12.10
N SER A 94 -13.99 -3.02 -12.57
CA SER A 94 -13.28 -4.25 -12.21
C SER A 94 -12.22 -4.00 -11.14
N LEU A 95 -11.74 -5.08 -10.51
CA LEU A 95 -10.64 -5.00 -9.55
C LEU A 95 -9.38 -4.41 -10.20
N ARG A 96 -9.14 -4.76 -11.47
CA ARG A 96 -8.04 -4.20 -12.26
C ARG A 96 -8.12 -2.68 -12.34
N LEU A 97 -9.27 -2.12 -12.71
CA LEU A 97 -9.43 -0.67 -12.83
C LEU A 97 -9.18 0.05 -11.49
N ILE A 98 -9.60 -0.55 -10.38
CA ILE A 98 -9.35 0.01 -9.04
C ILE A 98 -7.84 -0.03 -8.73
N LEU A 99 -7.19 -1.17 -8.94
CA LEU A 99 -5.76 -1.36 -8.66
C LEU A 99 -4.85 -0.49 -9.55
N GLU A 100 -5.19 -0.30 -10.82
CA GLU A 100 -4.40 0.51 -11.78
C GLU A 100 -4.72 2.01 -11.72
N SER A 101 -5.82 2.42 -11.07
CA SER A 101 -6.25 3.82 -11.00
C SER A 101 -5.19 4.72 -10.34
N LYS A 102 -4.81 5.81 -11.01
CA LYS A 102 -3.99 6.88 -10.44
C LYS A 102 -4.78 7.81 -9.50
N ALA A 103 -6.10 7.82 -9.60
CA ALA A 103 -6.96 8.68 -8.78
C ALA A 103 -7.30 8.06 -7.42
N ILE A 104 -7.16 6.75 -7.28
CA ILE A 104 -7.43 6.03 -6.03
C ILE A 104 -6.08 5.71 -5.39
N PRO A 105 -5.72 6.34 -4.25
CA PRO A 105 -4.49 6.03 -3.55
C PRO A 105 -4.63 4.70 -2.81
N LYS A 106 -3.56 3.91 -2.84
CA LYS A 106 -3.43 2.70 -2.04
C LYS A 106 -2.17 2.76 -1.20
N VAL A 107 -2.14 1.99 -0.12
CA VAL A 107 -1.00 1.91 0.78
C VAL A 107 -0.59 0.45 0.97
N GLY A 108 0.69 0.16 0.78
CA GLY A 108 1.30 -1.15 1.04
C GLY A 108 2.59 -1.01 1.83
N PHE A 109 3.22 -2.13 2.16
CA PHE A 109 4.54 -2.15 2.79
C PHE A 109 5.46 -3.05 1.97
N ASP A 110 6.62 -2.51 1.55
CA ASP A 110 7.59 -3.18 0.68
C ASP A 110 6.91 -3.80 -0.55
N ILE A 111 6.45 -2.93 -1.45
CA ILE A 111 5.50 -3.29 -2.50
C ILE A 111 6.12 -4.10 -3.65
N ARG A 112 7.42 -4.39 -3.61
CA ARG A 112 8.17 -5.01 -4.71
C ARG A 112 7.62 -6.39 -5.08
N ASP A 113 7.52 -7.29 -4.11
CA ASP A 113 7.00 -8.65 -4.34
C ASP A 113 5.52 -8.62 -4.72
N MET A 114 4.70 -7.81 -4.04
CA MET A 114 3.28 -7.64 -4.37
C MET A 114 3.07 -7.15 -5.80
N SER A 115 3.80 -6.12 -6.22
CA SER A 115 3.70 -5.56 -7.58
C SER A 115 4.13 -6.56 -8.64
N ARG A 116 5.19 -7.33 -8.35
CA ARG A 116 5.68 -8.40 -9.24
C ARG A 116 4.65 -9.51 -9.40
N LEU A 117 4.04 -9.98 -8.30
CA LEU A 117 3.00 -11.02 -8.32
C LEU A 117 1.76 -10.55 -9.09
N LEU A 118 1.29 -9.33 -8.81
CA LEU A 118 0.15 -8.73 -9.51
C LEU A 118 0.42 -8.57 -11.01
N PHE A 119 1.62 -8.13 -11.39
CA PHE A 119 1.97 -7.99 -12.80
C PHE A 119 2.13 -9.34 -13.50
N SER A 120 2.90 -10.27 -12.94
CA SER A 120 3.22 -11.54 -13.60
C SER A 120 2.01 -12.47 -13.73
N GLN A 121 1.08 -12.44 -12.77
CA GLN A 121 -0.07 -13.36 -12.75
C GLN A 121 -1.38 -12.73 -13.18
N LEU A 122 -1.55 -11.41 -12.99
CA LEU A 122 -2.79 -10.71 -13.31
C LEU A 122 -2.63 -9.63 -14.38
N ASN A 123 -1.40 -9.36 -14.85
CA ASN A 123 -1.10 -8.25 -15.75
C ASN A 123 -1.63 -6.91 -15.22
N VAL A 124 -1.52 -6.70 -13.90
CA VAL A 124 -1.94 -5.49 -13.19
C VAL A 124 -0.73 -4.67 -12.81
N SER A 125 -0.70 -3.40 -13.23
CA SER A 125 0.31 -2.42 -12.81
C SER A 125 -0.30 -1.46 -11.79
N LEU A 126 0.09 -1.56 -10.51
CA LEU A 126 -0.45 -0.70 -9.45
C LEU A 126 -0.31 0.80 -9.79
N GLY A 127 -1.38 1.56 -9.61
CA GLY A 127 -1.39 3.02 -9.73
C GLY A 127 -1.54 3.69 -8.36
N ASN A 128 -0.90 4.85 -8.18
CA ASN A 128 -0.94 5.68 -6.96
C ASN A 128 -0.79 4.87 -5.67
N ILE A 129 0.31 4.12 -5.59
CA ILE A 129 0.66 3.31 -4.42
C ILE A 129 1.67 4.06 -3.56
N TYR A 130 1.44 4.05 -2.25
CA TYR A 130 2.41 4.49 -1.25
C TYR A 130 3.05 3.27 -0.60
N ASP A 131 4.38 3.22 -0.60
CA ASP A 131 5.14 2.20 0.12
C ASP A 131 5.54 2.71 1.51
N LEU A 132 4.95 2.15 2.54
CA LEU A 132 5.22 2.49 3.94
C LEU A 132 6.68 2.27 4.35
N GLN A 133 7.41 1.35 3.70
CA GLN A 133 8.83 1.16 3.98
C GLN A 133 9.66 2.35 3.48
N LEU A 134 9.28 2.93 2.34
CA LEU A 134 9.93 4.13 1.83
C LEU A 134 9.51 5.36 2.61
N MET A 135 8.25 5.44 3.03
CA MET A 135 7.78 6.51 3.90
C MET A 135 8.48 6.50 5.26
N GLU A 136 8.71 5.32 5.84
CA GLU A 136 9.55 5.18 7.05
C GLU A 136 10.93 5.79 6.82
N LEU A 137 11.64 5.30 5.80
CA LEU A 137 12.99 5.73 5.47
C LEU A 137 13.06 7.25 5.22
N ALA A 138 12.07 7.78 4.51
CA ALA A 138 11.91 9.20 4.22
C ALA A 138 11.69 10.01 5.50
N SER A 139 10.89 9.50 6.43
CA SER A 139 10.52 10.18 7.68
C SER A 139 11.57 10.15 8.80
N ARG A 140 12.70 9.48 8.59
CA ARG A 140 13.82 9.46 9.54
C ARG A 140 14.41 10.86 9.73
N ASP A 141 14.73 11.20 10.97
CA ASP A 141 15.31 12.49 11.37
C ASP A 141 16.65 12.74 10.70
N ASP A 142 17.06 14.01 10.66
CA ASP A 142 18.33 14.39 10.07
C ASP A 142 19.51 13.77 10.83
N GLY A 143 20.51 13.31 10.09
CA GLY A 143 21.62 12.51 10.62
C GLY A 143 21.34 11.01 10.79
N GLN A 144 20.09 10.55 10.73
CA GLN A 144 19.81 9.11 10.66
C GLN A 144 20.12 8.57 9.25
N SER A 145 20.79 7.42 9.19
CA SER A 145 21.14 6.81 7.92
C SER A 145 19.89 6.42 7.12
N LYS A 146 19.80 6.87 5.86
CA LYS A 146 18.81 6.41 4.89
C LYS A 146 19.35 5.30 3.95
N LYS A 147 20.50 4.69 4.32
CA LYS A 147 21.14 3.65 3.51
C LYS A 147 20.40 2.32 3.53
N PHE A 148 19.84 1.95 4.68
CA PHE A 148 19.22 0.65 4.89
C PHE A 148 17.73 0.79 5.19
N LEU A 149 16.92 -0.02 4.50
CA LEU A 149 15.47 -0.10 4.70
C LEU A 149 15.15 -0.81 6.02
N ALA A 150 14.09 -0.38 6.71
CA ALA A 150 13.58 -1.12 7.86
C ALA A 150 12.63 -2.26 7.43
N GLY A 151 12.68 -3.36 8.17
CA GLY A 151 11.65 -4.40 8.09
C GLY A 151 10.41 -3.99 8.89
N LEU A 152 9.23 -4.55 8.54
CA LEU A 152 7.97 -4.17 9.19
C LEU A 152 8.00 -4.34 10.72
N SER A 153 8.59 -5.43 11.24
CA SER A 153 8.67 -5.65 12.69
C SER A 153 9.36 -4.49 13.41
N LYS A 154 10.47 -3.99 12.83
CA LYS A 154 11.17 -2.81 13.34
C LYS A 154 10.31 -1.56 13.31
N CYS A 155 9.61 -1.31 12.20
CA CYS A 155 8.68 -0.18 12.08
C CYS A 155 7.56 -0.24 13.14
N ILE A 156 6.97 -1.42 13.35
CA ILE A 156 5.90 -1.61 14.34
C ILE A 156 6.44 -1.34 15.75
N ASP A 157 7.59 -1.91 16.06
CA ASP A 157 8.20 -1.79 17.38
C ASP A 157 8.54 -0.34 17.72
N GLN A 158 9.17 0.37 16.78
CA GLN A 158 9.71 1.72 16.99
C GLN A 158 8.67 2.84 16.82
N ASP A 159 7.76 2.72 15.83
CA ASP A 159 6.93 3.85 15.42
C ASP A 159 5.47 3.73 15.90
N ILE A 160 4.99 2.54 16.27
CA ILE A 160 3.63 2.37 16.79
C ILE A 160 3.66 2.35 18.33
N PRO A 161 2.89 3.22 19.02
CA PRO A 161 2.84 3.22 20.48
C PRO A 161 2.33 1.91 21.08
N ASP A 162 2.84 1.51 22.25
CA ASP A 162 2.41 0.29 22.95
C ASP A 162 0.95 0.35 23.43
N SER A 163 0.37 1.54 23.51
CA SER A 163 -1.07 1.71 23.78
C SER A 163 -1.95 1.21 22.64
N ASN A 164 -1.40 1.10 21.41
CA ASN A 164 -2.12 0.63 20.24
C ASN A 164 -2.59 -0.83 20.44
N ILE A 165 -3.91 -1.03 20.41
CA ILE A 165 -4.54 -2.33 20.67
C ILE A 165 -4.14 -3.35 19.61
N VAL A 166 -4.04 -2.94 18.34
CA VAL A 166 -3.63 -3.82 17.23
C VAL A 166 -2.19 -4.27 17.43
N LYS A 167 -1.27 -3.36 17.80
CA LYS A 167 0.13 -3.71 18.14
C LYS A 167 0.17 -4.69 19.30
N ARG A 168 -0.57 -4.43 20.39
CA ARG A 168 -0.60 -5.32 21.55
C ARG A 168 -1.09 -6.72 21.20
N ARG A 169 -2.20 -6.82 20.46
CA ARG A 169 -2.71 -8.11 19.97
C ARG A 169 -1.65 -8.79 19.10
N TRP A 170 -1.07 -8.06 18.15
CA TRP A 170 0.01 -8.54 17.29
C TRP A 170 1.24 -9.07 18.05
N LEU A 171 1.51 -8.56 19.25
CA LEU A 171 2.63 -8.98 20.10
C LEU A 171 2.25 -10.05 21.14
N GLN A 172 0.96 -10.30 21.36
CA GLN A 172 0.47 -11.32 22.28
C GLN A 172 0.46 -12.71 21.61
N SER A 173 0.60 -13.77 22.41
CA SER A 173 0.92 -15.14 21.96
C SER A 173 -0.27 -16.10 21.83
N ASP A 174 -1.46 -15.68 22.29
CA ASP A 174 -2.52 -16.62 22.65
C ASP A 174 -3.43 -17.00 21.47
N ASP A 175 -3.33 -16.30 20.34
CA ASP A 175 -3.90 -16.74 19.08
C ASP A 175 -2.86 -17.57 18.30
N SER A 176 -3.21 -18.78 17.90
CA SER A 176 -2.34 -19.64 17.07
C SER A 176 -2.01 -19.05 15.68
N THR A 177 -2.68 -17.95 15.29
CA THR A 177 -2.31 -17.12 14.14
C THR A 177 -1.31 -16.01 14.46
N ASP A 178 -0.97 -15.82 15.74
CA ASP A 178 -0.10 -14.77 16.22
C ASP A 178 1.40 -15.10 16.23
N MET A 179 2.11 -13.99 16.10
CA MET A 179 3.49 -13.79 15.70
C MET A 179 4.55 -14.29 16.69
N TYR A 180 4.17 -14.84 17.86
CA TYR A 180 5.15 -15.53 18.73
C TYR A 180 5.90 -16.59 17.94
N LEU A 181 5.22 -17.33 17.06
CA LEU A 181 5.86 -18.31 16.19
C LEU A 181 6.79 -17.68 15.14
N PHE A 182 6.51 -16.48 14.61
CA PHE A 182 7.38 -15.81 13.61
C PHE A 182 8.65 -15.23 14.23
N ASN A 183 8.60 -14.78 15.49
CA ASN A 183 9.80 -14.31 16.21
C ASN A 183 10.58 -15.46 16.88
N SER A 184 9.94 -16.58 17.21
CA SER A 184 10.60 -17.72 17.91
C SER A 184 10.95 -18.91 17.01
N ARG A 185 10.37 -19.03 15.82
CA ARG A 185 10.62 -20.14 14.89
C ARG A 185 10.60 -19.64 13.43
N ASP A 186 11.69 -19.84 12.71
CA ASP A 186 11.96 -19.38 11.33
C ASP A 186 10.92 -19.77 10.22
N HIS A 187 9.73 -20.29 10.52
CA HIS A 187 8.87 -21.00 9.56
C HIS A 187 7.34 -20.78 9.62
N VAL A 188 6.82 -19.66 10.15
CA VAL A 188 5.37 -19.36 9.94
C VAL A 188 5.11 -18.94 8.49
N PRO A 189 4.11 -19.50 7.78
CA PRO A 189 3.78 -19.06 6.43
C PRO A 189 3.36 -17.59 6.43
N ARG A 190 4.03 -16.75 5.61
CA ARG A 190 3.70 -15.32 5.41
C ARG A 190 2.22 -15.06 5.10
N GLN A 191 1.48 -16.07 4.67
CA GLN A 191 0.08 -16.02 4.24
C GLN A 191 -0.95 -15.86 5.37
N SER A 192 -0.57 -16.17 6.61
CA SER A 192 -1.49 -16.17 7.75
C SER A 192 -1.61 -14.80 8.42
N LEU A 193 -0.66 -13.89 8.15
CA LEU A 193 -0.49 -12.68 8.94
C LEU A 193 -1.36 -11.54 8.39
N ARG A 194 -2.25 -11.00 9.23
CA ARG A 194 -3.09 -9.82 8.92
C ARG A 194 -2.30 -8.51 9.00
N ARG A 195 -1.09 -8.46 8.41
CA ARG A 195 -0.11 -7.35 8.53
C ARG A 195 -0.69 -6.01 8.15
N VAL A 196 -1.63 -6.03 7.20
CA VAL A 196 -2.33 -4.87 6.70
C VAL A 196 -3.08 -4.10 7.81
N GLU A 197 -3.43 -4.74 8.93
CA GLU A 197 -4.10 -4.10 10.07
C GLU A 197 -3.26 -3.02 10.76
N LEU A 198 -1.93 -3.11 10.69
CA LEU A 198 -1.03 -2.10 11.26
C LEU A 198 -0.68 -0.97 10.28
N PHE A 199 -1.02 -1.13 8.99
CA PHE A 199 -0.66 -0.14 7.97
C PHE A 199 -1.31 1.23 8.19
N PRO A 200 -2.59 1.35 8.64
CA PRO A 200 -3.17 2.66 8.97
C PRO A 200 -2.43 3.39 10.10
N ALA A 201 -1.92 2.66 11.10
CA ALA A 201 -1.16 3.25 12.20
C ALA A 201 0.19 3.80 11.70
N LEU A 202 0.93 3.00 10.92
CA LEU A 202 2.18 3.44 10.29
C LEU A 202 1.96 4.62 9.33
N TRP A 203 0.91 4.56 8.51
CA TRP A 203 0.52 5.65 7.62
C TRP A 203 0.31 6.95 8.39
N THR A 204 -0.42 6.89 9.51
CA THR A 204 -0.69 8.07 10.35
C THR A 204 0.60 8.69 10.86
N VAL A 205 1.54 7.87 11.36
CA VAL A 205 2.84 8.34 11.86
C VAL A 205 3.67 8.98 10.74
N TYR A 206 3.86 8.26 9.63
CA TYR A 206 4.74 8.73 8.57
C TYR A 206 4.14 9.89 7.78
N ARG A 207 2.82 9.93 7.55
CA ARG A 207 2.20 11.11 6.93
C ARG A 207 2.23 12.32 7.83
N HIS A 208 2.14 12.16 9.15
CA HIS A 208 2.29 13.29 10.04
C HIS A 208 3.70 13.90 9.91
N LYS A 209 4.74 13.06 9.96
CA LYS A 209 6.15 13.50 9.78
C LYS A 209 6.38 14.13 8.40
N LEU A 210 5.94 13.47 7.33
CA LEU A 210 6.15 13.91 5.94
C LEU A 210 5.12 14.94 5.44
N GLY A 211 4.17 15.34 6.28
CA GLY A 211 3.08 16.24 5.92
C GLY A 211 3.43 17.72 6.10
N VAL A 212 4.59 18.02 6.69
CA VAL A 212 5.05 19.39 6.90
C VAL A 212 5.78 19.90 5.66
N PRO A 213 5.71 21.21 5.34
CA PRO A 213 6.29 21.77 4.11
C PRO A 213 7.77 21.45 3.88
N SER A 214 8.59 21.43 4.94
CA SER A 214 10.02 21.12 4.84
C SER A 214 10.31 19.66 4.46
N GLU A 215 9.36 18.76 4.67
CA GLU A 215 9.51 17.31 4.42
C GLU A 215 8.82 16.86 3.13
N LEU A 216 8.16 17.77 2.40
CA LEU A 216 7.43 17.41 1.17
C LEU A 216 8.35 16.87 0.07
N VAL A 217 9.62 17.28 0.03
CA VAL A 217 10.63 16.69 -0.87
C VAL A 217 10.81 15.19 -0.61
N TRP A 218 10.87 14.78 0.66
CA TRP A 218 11.02 13.39 1.04
C TRP A 218 9.76 12.58 0.74
N LEU A 219 8.57 13.17 0.92
CA LEU A 219 7.33 12.55 0.46
C LEU A 219 7.35 12.34 -1.06
N ARG A 220 7.75 13.36 -1.83
CA ARG A 220 7.86 13.29 -3.29
C ARG A 220 8.80 12.17 -3.73
N PHE A 221 9.98 12.08 -3.10
CA PHE A 221 10.94 11.02 -3.39
C PHE A 221 10.37 9.64 -3.05
N ALA A 222 9.75 9.47 -1.87
CA ALA A 222 9.15 8.19 -1.48
C ALA A 222 8.06 7.75 -2.47
N ARG A 223 7.27 8.68 -3.00
CA ARG A 223 6.25 8.41 -4.02
C ARG A 223 6.86 8.08 -5.38
N ALA A 224 7.90 8.81 -5.80
CA ALA A 224 8.62 8.54 -7.04
C ALA A 224 9.21 7.13 -7.03
N GLU A 225 9.93 6.79 -5.96
CA GLU A 225 10.53 5.48 -5.75
C GLU A 225 9.45 4.38 -5.62
N SER A 226 8.30 4.66 -4.99
CA SER A 226 7.17 3.70 -4.98
C SER A 226 6.70 3.39 -6.41
N GLN A 227 6.61 4.40 -7.27
CA GLN A 227 6.22 4.21 -8.67
C GLN A 227 7.31 3.47 -9.48
N GLU A 228 8.59 3.74 -9.20
CA GLU A 228 9.73 3.06 -9.81
C GLU A 228 9.74 1.56 -9.44
N ARG A 229 9.53 1.22 -8.16
CA ARG A 229 9.37 -0.18 -7.71
C ARG A 229 8.27 -0.93 -8.47
N VAL A 230 7.18 -0.26 -8.82
CA VAL A 230 6.11 -0.85 -9.66
C VAL A 230 6.55 -1.05 -11.12
N GLN A 231 7.37 -0.15 -11.68
CA GLN A 231 7.90 -0.34 -13.04
C GLN A 231 8.94 -1.46 -13.07
N ASP A 232 9.84 -1.47 -12.09
CA ASP A 232 10.88 -2.49 -11.98
C ASP A 232 10.32 -3.88 -11.78
N SER A 233 9.21 -4.01 -11.07
CA SER A 233 8.55 -5.31 -10.90
C SER A 233 8.09 -5.96 -12.22
N LYS A 234 8.01 -5.19 -13.31
CA LYS A 234 7.66 -5.70 -14.65
C LYS A 234 8.83 -6.36 -15.37
N LYS A 235 10.07 -6.08 -14.96
CA LYS A 235 11.29 -6.60 -15.60
C LYS A 235 11.53 -8.09 -15.30
N GLY A 236 10.71 -8.71 -14.45
CA GLY A 236 10.70 -10.16 -14.20
C GLY A 236 11.86 -10.71 -13.37
N LEU A 237 12.93 -9.94 -13.16
CA LEU A 237 14.09 -10.34 -12.35
C LEU A 237 13.83 -10.01 -10.87
N ARG A 238 13.86 -11.03 -10.00
CA ARG A 238 14.13 -10.80 -8.57
C ARG A 238 15.61 -10.47 -8.44
N THR A 239 15.97 -9.20 -8.64
CA THR A 239 17.28 -8.72 -8.22
C THR A 239 17.32 -8.78 -6.69
N GLN A 240 17.90 -9.84 -6.14
CA GLN A 240 18.12 -9.99 -4.69
C GLN A 240 19.19 -9.03 -4.20
N ASP A 241 20.11 -8.66 -5.09
CA ASP A 241 21.15 -7.67 -4.81
C ASP A 241 20.51 -6.34 -4.43
N ARG A 242 20.94 -5.80 -3.28
CA ARG A 242 20.57 -4.48 -2.76
C ARG A 242 19.10 -4.30 -2.32
N GLN A 243 18.30 -5.36 -2.17
CA GLN A 243 16.91 -5.20 -1.67
C GLN A 243 16.79 -4.58 -0.27
N HIS A 244 17.86 -4.63 0.51
CA HIS A 244 17.96 -4.05 1.84
C HIS A 244 18.41 -2.57 1.82
N LEU A 245 18.85 -2.05 0.67
CA LEU A 245 19.30 -0.67 0.53
C LEU A 245 18.13 0.26 0.16
N GLY A 246 18.20 1.49 0.68
CA GLY A 246 17.39 2.59 0.17
C GLY A 246 17.93 3.13 -1.16
N PRO A 247 17.18 4.02 -1.82
CA PRO A 247 17.63 4.65 -3.06
C PRO A 247 18.94 5.39 -2.85
N GLU A 248 19.86 5.30 -3.82
CA GLU A 248 21.23 5.81 -3.67
C GLU A 248 21.26 7.31 -3.37
N CYS A 249 20.45 8.08 -4.10
CA CYS A 249 20.24 9.52 -3.87
C CYS A 249 19.67 9.87 -2.49
N TRP A 250 19.31 8.90 -1.64
CA TRP A 250 18.84 9.19 -0.29
C TRP A 250 19.94 9.10 0.75
N TRP A 251 21.07 8.44 0.46
CA TRP A 251 22.14 8.23 1.43
C TRP A 251 23.53 8.58 0.93
N ASP A 252 23.72 8.67 -0.38
CA ASP A 252 24.86 9.35 -0.96
C ASP A 252 24.64 10.87 -0.88
N ARG A 253 25.64 11.61 -0.39
CA ARG A 253 25.49 13.04 -0.11
C ARG A 253 25.36 13.85 -1.40
N GLU A 254 26.24 13.60 -2.37
CA GLU A 254 26.29 14.37 -3.61
C GLU A 254 25.02 14.12 -4.43
N GLN A 255 24.60 12.86 -4.56
CA GLN A 255 23.36 12.52 -5.26
C GLN A 255 22.12 13.06 -4.55
N ARG A 256 22.13 13.12 -3.22
CA ARG A 256 21.01 13.71 -2.45
C ARG A 256 20.91 15.21 -2.68
N GLU A 257 22.03 15.93 -2.56
CA GLU A 257 22.07 17.38 -2.78
C GLU A 257 21.60 17.69 -4.21
N ALA A 258 22.11 16.97 -5.22
CA ALA A 258 21.66 17.11 -6.60
C ALA A 258 20.15 16.84 -6.79
N ALA A 259 19.60 15.77 -6.21
CA ALA A 259 18.18 15.45 -6.34
C ALA A 259 17.28 16.50 -5.66
N ILE A 260 17.72 17.07 -4.54
CA ILE A 260 17.00 18.14 -3.83
C ILE A 260 17.05 19.43 -4.66
N ASP A 261 18.21 19.77 -5.23
CA ASP A 261 18.38 20.95 -6.08
C ASP A 261 17.52 20.85 -7.35
N ASP A 262 17.50 19.69 -8.02
CA ASP A 262 16.63 19.44 -9.17
C ASP A 262 15.14 19.65 -8.83
N TRP A 263 14.71 19.20 -7.65
CA TRP A 263 13.34 19.40 -7.18
C TRP A 263 13.06 20.87 -6.83
N ASN A 264 14.00 21.57 -6.22
CA ASN A 264 13.87 22.99 -5.92
C ASN A 264 13.80 23.82 -7.20
N ASP A 265 14.56 23.47 -8.23
CA ASP A 265 14.52 24.13 -9.53
C ASP A 265 13.17 23.89 -10.23
N GLU A 266 12.66 22.66 -10.22
CA GLU A 266 11.29 22.35 -10.68
C GLU A 266 10.26 23.21 -9.91
N LEU A 267 10.41 23.30 -8.58
CA LEU A 267 9.54 24.09 -7.72
C LEU A 267 9.56 25.58 -8.07
N LEU A 268 10.74 26.16 -8.26
CA LEU A 268 10.93 27.56 -8.62
C LEU A 268 10.38 27.86 -10.02
N MET A 269 10.54 26.95 -10.99
CA MET A 269 9.98 27.13 -12.33
C MET A 269 8.45 27.17 -12.29
N GLU A 270 7.82 26.21 -11.61
CA GLU A 270 6.36 26.12 -11.56
C GLU A 270 5.72 27.29 -10.79
N ILE A 271 6.36 27.73 -9.70
CA ILE A 271 5.94 28.94 -8.98
C ILE A 271 6.05 30.18 -9.88
N ARG A 272 7.15 30.31 -10.65
CA ARG A 272 7.35 31.44 -11.58
C ARG A 272 6.30 31.47 -12.70
N VAL A 273 5.88 30.30 -13.17
CA VAL A 273 4.85 30.14 -14.20
C VAL A 273 3.44 30.41 -13.63
N GLY A 274 3.23 30.31 -12.32
CA GLY A 274 2.01 30.75 -11.62
C GLY A 274 0.77 29.88 -11.87
N HIS A 275 0.88 28.82 -12.67
CA HIS A 275 -0.22 27.94 -13.06
C HIS A 275 -0.38 26.72 -12.14
N TRP A 276 0.63 26.38 -11.35
CA TRP A 276 0.66 25.16 -10.56
C TRP A 276 1.04 25.45 -9.10
N LYS A 277 0.48 24.68 -8.19
CA LYS A 277 0.81 24.66 -6.76
C LYS A 277 1.05 23.23 -6.31
N LEU A 278 1.87 23.08 -5.27
CA LEU A 278 2.05 21.79 -4.63
C LEU A 278 0.86 21.52 -3.69
N ASN A 279 0.24 20.33 -3.80
CA ASN A 279 -0.78 19.87 -2.88
C ASN A 279 -0.15 19.14 -1.67
N ASP A 280 -0.98 18.76 -0.69
CA ASP A 280 -0.52 18.06 0.52
C ASP A 280 0.23 16.75 0.24
N ASP A 281 0.03 16.13 -0.93
CA ASP A 281 0.66 14.88 -1.36
C ASP A 281 1.90 15.08 -2.23
N ALA A 282 2.46 16.29 -2.20
CA ALA A 282 3.62 16.71 -2.99
C ALA A 282 3.40 16.53 -4.51
N GLU A 283 2.17 16.80 -4.99
CA GLU A 283 1.85 16.83 -6.42
C GLU A 283 1.59 18.25 -6.92
N TRP A 284 2.05 18.52 -8.13
CA TRP A 284 1.65 19.70 -8.88
C TRP A 284 0.19 19.61 -9.29
N VAL A 285 -0.61 20.56 -8.81
CA VAL A 285 -2.02 20.74 -9.19
C VAL A 285 -2.26 22.17 -9.69
N PRO A 286 -3.18 22.38 -10.64
CA PRO A 286 -3.46 23.72 -11.16
C PRO A 286 -3.92 24.70 -10.07
N THR A 287 -3.53 25.98 -10.17
CA THR A 287 -3.87 27.04 -9.20
C THR A 287 -5.30 27.56 -9.33
N HIS A 288 -5.95 27.39 -10.49
CA HIS A 288 -7.33 27.83 -10.73
C HIS A 288 -8.21 26.77 -11.40
N LYS A 289 -9.46 26.67 -10.90
CA LYS A 289 -10.59 25.96 -11.50
C LYS A 289 -10.85 26.51 -12.91
N GLU A 290 -11.09 25.62 -13.87
CA GLU A 290 -11.88 25.98 -15.06
C GLU A 290 -13.11 26.76 -14.59
N LYS A 291 -13.19 28.04 -14.97
CA LYS A 291 -14.44 28.77 -14.87
C LYS A 291 -15.39 28.07 -15.82
N ASN A 292 -16.46 27.48 -15.28
CA ASN A 292 -17.69 27.30 -16.05
C ASN A 292 -18.05 28.64 -16.71
N GLY A 293 -18.10 28.64 -18.03
CA GLY A 293 -18.58 29.70 -18.92
C GLY A 293 -18.22 29.29 -20.35
N SER A 294 -19.14 29.12 -21.30
CA SER A 294 -20.50 29.62 -21.41
C SER A 294 -21.36 28.56 -22.10
N ILE A 295 -22.60 28.41 -21.62
CA ILE A 295 -23.71 28.15 -22.52
C ILE A 295 -23.79 29.40 -23.39
N ASP A 296 -23.43 29.31 -24.66
CA ASP A 296 -23.94 30.19 -25.70
C ASP A 296 -24.05 29.41 -27.01
N GLN A 297 -25.31 29.07 -27.31
CA GLN A 297 -25.96 29.05 -28.62
C GLN A 297 -25.04 29.08 -29.84
N PHE A 298 -25.00 27.97 -30.59
CA PHE A 298 -25.64 27.79 -31.91
C PHE A 298 -25.71 26.30 -32.26
#